data_AF-A0A6L7QG34-F1
#
_entry.id   AF-A0A6L7QG34-F1
#
_cell.length_a   1.000
_cell.length_b   1.000
_cell.length_c   1.000
_cell.angle_alpha   90.00
_cell.angle_beta   90.00
_cell.angle_gamma   90.00
#
_symmetry.space_group_name_H-M   'P 1'
#
loop_
_entity.id
_entity.type
_entity.pdbx_description
1 polymer ?
#
loop_
_entity_poly.entity_id
_entity_poly.type
_entity_poly.pdbx_seq_one_letter_code
_entity_poly.pdbx_strand_id
1 'polypeptide(L)'
;EVECQSRVLESLLQQTGATELSRATSEAERQKLWAGRKAAFPAMGRISPDYYCMDGTIPRGALPQVLERIGELSAAYGLRVANVFHAGDGNLHPLVLYDSNIEGDLEKAESLGAEILKLCVEVGGVLSGEHGVGIEKRDLMPCMFKDADLDAQERVKAEFDPQQVLNPGKVFPTLRRCAEGGAMHVHRGEEKFPELERF
;
A
#
# COMPACT_ATOMS: atom_id res chain seq x y z
N GLU A 1 11.43 -27.23 -20.24
CA GLU A 1 10.90 -25.85 -20.17
C GLU A 1 11.77 -24.95 -19.31
N VAL A 2 11.88 -25.21 -18.00
CA VAL A 2 12.66 -24.39 -17.04
C VAL A 2 14.08 -24.08 -17.53
N GLU A 3 14.85 -25.07 -17.97
CA GLU A 3 16.22 -24.84 -18.48
C GLU A 3 16.29 -23.96 -19.73
N CYS A 4 15.25 -23.98 -20.56
CA CYS A 4 15.16 -23.09 -21.72
C CYS A 4 14.92 -21.65 -21.26
N GLN A 5 13.94 -21.46 -20.37
CA GLN A 5 13.61 -20.14 -19.80
C GLN A 5 14.78 -19.55 -18.99
N SER A 6 15.49 -20.36 -18.20
CA SER A 6 16.68 -19.91 -17.47
C SER A 6 17.78 -19.38 -18.40
N ARG A 7 18.06 -20.07 -19.51
CA ARG A 7 19.07 -19.61 -20.49
C ARG A 7 18.69 -18.27 -21.14
N VAL A 8 17.40 -18.11 -21.48
CA VAL A 8 16.89 -16.84 -22.02
C VAL A 8 17.04 -15.72 -21.00
N LEU A 9 16.65 -15.97 -19.75
CA LEU A 9 16.76 -15.01 -18.66
C LEU A 9 18.23 -14.61 -18.38
N GLU A 10 19.13 -15.59 -18.29
CA GLU A 10 20.57 -15.34 -18.08
C GLU A 10 21.15 -14.45 -19.19
N SER A 11 20.81 -14.72 -20.46
CA SER A 11 21.26 -13.90 -21.58
C SER A 11 20.73 -12.46 -21.52
N LEU A 12 19.46 -12.28 -21.18
CA LEU A 12 18.86 -10.95 -21.02
C LEU A 12 19.49 -10.17 -19.87
N LEU A 13 19.72 -10.82 -18.73
CA LEU A 13 20.36 -10.20 -17.56
C LEU A 13 21.79 -9.75 -17.88
N GLN A 14 22.56 -10.56 -18.60
CA GLN A 14 23.91 -10.17 -19.04
C GLN A 14 23.88 -8.98 -20.01
N GLN A 15 22.95 -8.96 -20.97
CA GLN A 15 22.80 -7.85 -21.92
C GLN A 15 22.35 -6.54 -21.26
N THR A 16 21.64 -6.64 -20.12
CA THR A 16 21.14 -5.49 -19.36
C THR A 16 22.09 -5.04 -18.24
N GLY A 17 23.29 -5.62 -18.15
CA GLY A 17 24.35 -5.16 -17.25
C GLY A 17 24.34 -5.77 -15.85
N ALA A 18 23.75 -6.96 -15.67
CA ALA A 18 23.84 -7.68 -14.40
C ALA A 18 25.31 -7.89 -13.97
N THR A 19 25.64 -7.52 -12.74
CA THR A 19 27.01 -7.60 -12.19
C THR A 19 27.35 -8.98 -11.64
N GLU A 20 26.35 -9.76 -11.23
CA GLU A 20 26.48 -11.12 -10.74
C GLU A 20 25.24 -11.93 -11.09
N LEU A 21 25.43 -13.20 -11.48
CA LEU A 21 24.36 -14.18 -11.64
C LEU A 21 24.74 -15.45 -10.87
N SER A 22 23.80 -15.95 -10.07
CA SER A 22 23.96 -17.22 -9.36
C SER A 22 22.69 -18.06 -9.52
N ARG A 23 22.87 -19.34 -9.86
CA ARG A 23 21.80 -20.31 -10.03
C ARG A 23 22.01 -21.45 -9.05
N ALA A 24 20.97 -21.79 -8.29
CA ALA A 24 21.01 -22.97 -7.42
C ALA A 24 21.13 -24.26 -8.26
N THR A 25 22.11 -25.08 -7.90
CA THR A 25 22.39 -26.41 -8.49
C THR A 25 22.04 -27.56 -7.53
N SER A 26 21.71 -27.24 -6.28
CA SER A 26 21.27 -28.18 -5.26
C SER A 26 20.04 -27.69 -4.50
N GLU A 27 19.36 -28.62 -3.82
CA GLU A 27 18.25 -28.29 -2.93
C GLU A 27 18.68 -27.32 -1.82
N ALA A 28 19.86 -27.54 -1.23
CA ALA A 28 20.39 -26.69 -0.16
C ALA A 28 20.60 -25.24 -0.63
N GLU A 29 21.17 -25.05 -1.82
CA GLU A 29 21.33 -23.72 -2.42
C GLU A 29 19.99 -23.07 -2.73
N ARG A 30 19.02 -23.84 -3.25
CA ARG A 30 17.68 -23.33 -3.53
C ARG A 30 16.99 -22.84 -2.25
N GLN A 31 17.08 -23.62 -1.17
CA GLN A 31 16.52 -23.22 0.13
C GLN A 31 17.22 -21.98 0.68
N LYS A 32 18.54 -21.85 0.50
CA LYS A 32 19.29 -20.66 0.91
C LYS A 32 18.81 -19.40 0.17
N LEU A 33 18.61 -19.47 -1.15
CA LEU A 33 18.08 -18.34 -1.93
C LEU A 33 16.66 -17.96 -1.49
N TRP A 34 15.79 -18.96 -1.28
CA TRP A 34 14.44 -18.73 -0.77
C TRP A 34 14.41 -18.16 0.63
N ALA A 35 15.32 -18.58 1.51
CA ALA A 35 15.46 -18.03 2.85
C ALA A 35 15.75 -16.53 2.77
N GLY A 36 16.60 -16.08 1.83
CA GLY A 36 16.85 -14.66 1.57
C GLY A 36 15.57 -13.89 1.25
N ARG A 37 14.78 -14.35 0.27
CA ARG A 37 13.52 -13.69 -0.11
C ARG A 37 12.48 -13.69 1.02
N LYS A 38 12.37 -14.79 1.77
CA LYS A 38 11.42 -14.92 2.89
C LYS A 38 11.84 -14.11 4.11
N ALA A 39 13.14 -13.84 4.27
CA ALA A 39 13.68 -13.09 5.40
C ALA A 39 13.65 -11.56 5.22
N ALA A 40 13.05 -11.02 4.15
CA ALA A 40 13.04 -9.58 3.91
C ALA A 40 12.38 -8.78 5.06
N PHE A 41 11.22 -9.22 5.53
CA PHE A 41 10.50 -8.60 6.65
C PHE A 41 11.26 -8.68 7.99
N PRO A 42 11.72 -9.86 8.45
CA PRO A 42 12.50 -9.92 9.68
C PRO A 42 13.87 -9.23 9.56
N ALA A 43 14.41 -9.06 8.35
CA ALA A 43 15.60 -8.24 8.15
C ALA A 43 15.32 -6.75 8.41
N MET A 44 14.13 -6.24 8.05
CA MET A 44 13.75 -4.86 8.36
C MET A 44 13.65 -4.60 9.87
N GLY A 45 13.08 -5.56 10.61
CA GLY A 45 13.04 -5.49 12.09
C GLY A 45 14.41 -5.52 12.78
N ARG A 46 15.50 -5.78 12.05
CA ARG A 46 16.88 -5.64 12.59
C ARG A 46 17.46 -4.24 12.40
N ILE A 47 16.93 -3.44 11.49
CA ILE A 47 17.49 -2.14 11.08
C ILE A 47 16.55 -0.97 11.39
N SER A 48 15.36 -1.27 11.92
CA SER A 48 14.37 -0.30 12.38
C SER A 48 13.64 -0.86 13.60
N PRO A 49 13.33 -0.03 14.62
CA PRO A 49 12.47 -0.43 15.74
C PRO A 49 11.10 -0.88 15.25
N ASP A 50 10.51 -0.09 14.34
CA ASP A 50 9.20 -0.34 13.76
C ASP A 50 9.25 -0.20 12.23
N TYR A 51 8.28 -0.83 11.56
CA TYR A 51 8.01 -0.57 10.15
C TYR A 51 6.52 -0.65 9.85
N TYR A 52 6.07 0.17 8.91
CA TYR A 52 4.71 0.22 8.41
C TYR A 52 4.69 -0.35 6.99
N CYS A 53 3.96 -1.45 6.80
CA CYS A 53 3.96 -2.21 5.55
C CYS A 53 2.77 -1.82 4.69
N MET A 54 3.05 -1.23 3.54
CA MET A 54 2.04 -0.95 2.53
C MET A 54 1.97 -2.09 1.51
N ASP A 55 0.83 -2.22 0.85
CA ASP A 55 0.62 -3.16 -0.25
C ASP A 55 -0.17 -2.45 -1.34
N GLY A 56 0.44 -2.21 -2.49
CA GLY A 56 -0.20 -1.54 -3.63
C GLY A 56 0.37 -2.07 -4.93
N THR A 57 -0.44 -2.13 -5.97
CA THR A 57 -0.02 -2.70 -7.26
C THR A 57 0.01 -1.64 -8.34
N ILE A 58 0.98 -1.71 -9.24
CA ILE A 58 1.19 -0.76 -10.35
C ILE A 58 1.38 -1.51 -11.69
N PRO A 59 1.18 -0.85 -12.83
CA PRO A 59 1.64 -1.39 -14.10
C PRO A 59 3.16 -1.64 -14.07
N ARG A 60 3.61 -2.82 -14.53
CA ARG A 60 5.02 -3.22 -14.46
C ARG A 60 5.99 -2.22 -15.11
N GLY A 61 5.55 -1.56 -16.18
CA GLY A 61 6.33 -0.53 -16.87
C GLY A 61 6.55 0.75 -16.05
N ALA A 62 5.73 1.00 -15.03
CA ALA A 62 5.86 2.14 -14.13
C ALA A 62 6.84 1.89 -12.97
N LEU A 63 7.35 0.66 -12.80
CA LEU A 63 8.21 0.30 -11.66
C LEU A 63 9.41 1.23 -11.46
N PRO A 64 10.19 1.61 -12.50
CA PRO A 64 11.31 2.55 -12.31
C PRO A 64 10.87 3.91 -11.80
N GLN A 65 9.82 4.49 -12.41
CA GLN A 65 9.27 5.79 -12.04
C GLN A 65 8.73 5.79 -10.61
N VAL A 66 8.00 4.74 -10.22
CA VAL A 66 7.42 4.64 -8.88
C VAL A 66 8.49 4.48 -7.80
N LEU A 67 9.54 3.68 -8.05
CA LEU A 67 10.65 3.54 -7.11
C LEU A 67 11.42 4.86 -6.92
N GLU A 68 11.61 5.64 -7.99
CA GLU A 68 12.21 6.98 -7.92
C GLU A 68 11.33 7.93 -7.07
N ARG A 69 10.04 8.01 -7.37
CA ARG A 69 9.07 8.83 -6.62
C ARG A 69 8.95 8.41 -5.14
N ILE A 70 9.04 7.12 -4.82
CA ILE A 70 9.10 6.65 -3.43
C ILE A 70 10.37 7.16 -2.75
N GLY A 71 11.51 7.20 -3.46
CA GLY A 71 12.76 7.78 -2.96
C GLY A 71 12.63 9.27 -2.64
N GLU A 72 11.97 10.03 -3.52
CA GLU A 72 11.68 11.46 -3.29
C GLU A 72 10.77 11.67 -2.08
N LEU A 73 9.68 10.88 -1.97
CA LEU A 73 8.78 10.93 -0.81
C LEU A 73 9.50 10.54 0.49
N SER A 74 10.33 9.50 0.44
CA SER A 74 11.19 9.08 1.56
C SER A 74 12.08 10.22 2.05
N ALA A 75 12.72 10.95 1.13
CA ALA A 75 13.55 12.11 1.45
C ALA A 75 12.73 13.28 2.02
N ALA A 76 11.56 13.57 1.42
CA ALA A 76 10.69 14.66 1.85
C ALA A 76 10.12 14.46 3.26
N TYR A 77 9.77 13.21 3.61
CA TYR A 77 9.29 12.86 4.94
C TYR A 77 10.43 12.58 5.93
N GLY A 78 11.66 12.35 5.46
CA GLY A 78 12.78 11.99 6.32
C GLY A 78 12.68 10.59 6.94
N LEU A 79 11.87 9.71 6.34
CA LEU A 79 11.70 8.32 6.75
C LEU A 79 12.25 7.40 5.66
N ARG A 80 12.99 6.36 6.05
CA ARG A 80 13.54 5.39 5.09
C ARG A 80 12.42 4.46 4.61
N VAL A 81 12.43 4.12 3.31
CA VAL A 81 11.52 3.12 2.75
C VAL A 81 12.32 1.97 2.16
N ALA A 82 12.07 0.76 2.63
CA ALA A 82 12.63 -0.45 2.04
C ALA A 82 11.58 -1.11 1.13
N ASN A 83 11.94 -1.33 -0.13
CA ASN A 83 11.01 -1.92 -1.11
C ASN A 83 11.24 -3.42 -1.25
N VAL A 84 10.19 -4.20 -1.03
CA VAL A 84 10.09 -5.61 -1.43
C VAL A 84 8.90 -5.70 -2.39
N PHE A 85 8.93 -6.56 -3.41
CA PHE A 85 7.82 -6.60 -4.35
C PHE A 85 7.75 -7.91 -5.12
N HIS A 86 6.56 -8.22 -5.63
CA HIS A 86 6.33 -9.23 -6.66
C HIS A 86 6.39 -8.52 -8.02
N ALA A 87 7.62 -8.31 -8.51
CA ALA A 87 7.88 -7.52 -9.72
C ALA A 87 7.10 -8.03 -10.95
N GLY A 88 6.88 -9.36 -11.02
CA GLY A 88 6.16 -10.02 -12.11
C GLY A 88 4.71 -9.59 -12.27
N ASP A 89 4.08 -9.14 -11.17
CA ASP A 89 2.68 -8.73 -11.10
C ASP A 89 2.53 -7.23 -10.79
N GLY A 90 3.64 -6.53 -10.55
CA GLY A 90 3.65 -5.11 -10.19
C GLY A 90 3.22 -4.82 -8.75
N ASN A 91 3.12 -5.84 -7.89
CA ASN A 91 2.71 -5.70 -6.50
C ASN A 91 3.87 -5.24 -5.62
N LEU A 92 3.78 -4.04 -5.09
CA LEU A 92 4.76 -3.44 -4.20
C LEU A 92 4.44 -3.72 -2.73
N HIS A 93 5.49 -3.92 -1.94
CA HIS A 93 5.48 -3.93 -0.48
C HIS A 93 6.49 -2.89 0.07
N PRO A 94 6.18 -1.58 -0.02
CA PRO A 94 6.96 -0.55 0.64
C PRO A 94 6.90 -0.70 2.16
N LEU A 95 8.05 -0.79 2.81
CA LEU A 95 8.20 -0.87 4.25
C LEU A 95 8.75 0.47 4.74
N VAL A 96 7.87 1.32 5.24
CA VAL A 96 8.23 2.62 5.82
C VAL A 96 8.83 2.37 7.21
N LEU A 97 10.10 2.70 7.39
CA LEU A 97 10.85 2.46 8.62
C LEU A 97 10.71 3.69 9.54
N TYR A 98 10.20 3.50 10.75
CA TYR A 98 9.95 4.56 11.73
C TYR A 98 10.26 4.09 13.15
N ASP A 99 10.18 5.01 14.14
CA ASP A 99 10.33 4.70 15.56
C ASP A 99 9.11 5.21 16.35
N SER A 100 8.27 4.29 16.84
CA SER A 100 7.07 4.62 17.61
C SER A 100 7.35 5.32 18.95
N ASN A 101 8.60 5.35 19.42
CA ASN A 101 8.99 6.09 20.61
C ASN A 101 9.22 7.59 20.33
N ILE A 102 9.28 7.99 19.06
CA ILE A 102 9.40 9.38 18.64
C ILE A 102 7.99 9.92 18.36
N GLU A 103 7.61 10.96 19.10
CA GLU A 103 6.31 11.62 18.93
C GLU A 103 6.12 12.11 17.50
N GLY A 104 4.99 11.75 16.88
CA GLY A 104 4.64 12.13 15.51
C GLY A 104 5.22 11.25 14.41
N ASP A 105 6.10 10.28 14.72
CA ASP A 105 6.78 9.51 13.69
C ASP A 105 5.89 8.42 13.09
N LEU A 106 4.95 7.87 13.87
CA LEU A 106 3.91 6.97 13.37
C LEU A 106 2.97 7.69 12.39
N GLU A 107 2.44 8.85 12.77
CA GLU A 107 1.51 9.64 11.95
C GLU A 107 2.18 10.08 10.64
N LYS A 108 3.48 10.38 10.71
CA LYS A 108 4.31 10.65 9.55
C LYS A 108 4.50 9.42 8.66
N ALA A 109 4.71 8.24 9.24
CA ALA A 109 4.81 6.99 8.51
C ALA A 109 3.49 6.61 7.83
N GLU A 110 2.35 6.79 8.50
CA GLU A 110 1.01 6.61 7.95
C GLU A 110 0.75 7.58 6.79
N SER A 111 1.11 8.85 6.96
CA SER A 111 0.99 9.87 5.92
C SER A 111 1.84 9.54 4.69
N LEU A 112 3.10 9.12 4.89
CA LEU A 112 3.97 8.67 3.79
C LEU A 112 3.40 7.41 3.10
N GLY A 113 2.92 6.44 3.87
CA GLY A 113 2.27 5.24 3.34
C GLY A 113 1.06 5.58 2.47
N ALA A 114 0.23 6.51 2.91
CA ALA A 114 -0.92 7.00 2.15
C ALA A 114 -0.52 7.67 0.83
N GLU A 115 0.50 8.52 0.82
CA GLU A 115 1.01 9.15 -0.42
C GLU A 115 1.57 8.10 -1.41
N ILE A 116 2.26 7.07 -0.91
CA ILE A 116 2.73 5.97 -1.76
C ILE A 116 1.57 5.18 -2.37
N LEU A 117 0.50 4.90 -1.60
CA LEU A 117 -0.68 4.23 -2.14
C LEU A 117 -1.44 5.09 -3.15
N LYS A 118 -1.55 6.40 -2.92
CA LYS A 118 -2.14 7.34 -3.90
C LYS A 118 -1.32 7.37 -5.18
N LEU A 119 0.01 7.37 -5.08
CA LEU A 119 0.91 7.26 -6.23
C LEU A 119 0.66 5.97 -7.02
N CYS A 120 0.44 4.83 -6.35
CA CYS A 120 0.09 3.59 -7.04
C CYS A 120 -1.17 3.76 -7.89
N VAL A 121 -2.20 4.42 -7.37
CA VAL A 121 -3.44 4.70 -8.12
C VAL A 121 -3.21 5.71 -9.25
N GLU A 122 -2.43 6.76 -9.01
CA GLU A 122 -2.08 7.79 -10.00
C GLU A 122 -1.45 7.19 -11.27
N VAL A 123 -0.59 6.18 -11.11
CA VAL A 123 0.07 5.50 -12.25
C VAL A 123 -0.81 4.41 -12.89
N GLY A 124 -2.10 4.33 -12.55
CA GLY A 124 -3.05 3.34 -13.09
C GLY A 124 -3.05 2.00 -12.35
N GLY A 125 -2.56 1.99 -11.11
CA GLY A 125 -2.54 0.84 -10.22
C GLY A 125 -3.73 0.78 -9.27
N VAL A 126 -3.59 0.03 -8.17
CA VAL A 126 -4.64 -0.19 -7.16
C VAL A 126 -4.11 -0.06 -5.73
N LEU A 127 -5.00 0.33 -4.81
CA LEU A 127 -4.68 0.56 -3.39
C LEU A 127 -4.25 -0.70 -2.63
N SER A 128 -4.62 -1.89 -3.11
CA SER A 128 -4.19 -3.15 -2.51
C SER A 128 -4.05 -4.22 -3.57
N GLY A 129 -2.93 -4.95 -3.51
CA GLY A 129 -2.69 -6.14 -4.31
C GLY A 129 -3.21 -7.39 -3.63
N GLU A 130 -2.79 -7.63 -2.38
CA GLU A 130 -3.08 -8.88 -1.64
C GLU A 130 -3.55 -8.70 -0.19
N HIS A 131 -3.35 -7.54 0.47
CA HIS A 131 -3.63 -7.40 1.91
C HIS A 131 -5.05 -6.91 2.23
N GLY A 132 -5.78 -6.43 1.22
CA GLY A 132 -7.10 -5.82 1.37
C GLY A 132 -7.06 -4.37 1.87
N VAL A 133 -8.24 -3.86 2.21
CA VAL A 133 -8.45 -2.45 2.59
C VAL A 133 -8.38 -2.24 4.10
N GLY A 134 -9.10 -3.06 4.86
CA GLY A 134 -9.12 -2.97 6.33
C GLY A 134 -9.55 -1.59 6.86
N ILE A 135 -8.94 -1.15 7.94
CA ILE A 135 -9.06 0.24 8.45
C ILE A 135 -8.03 1.12 7.75
N GLU A 136 -6.82 0.59 7.63
CA GLU A 136 -5.61 1.23 7.10
C GLU A 136 -5.85 2.00 5.78
N LYS A 137 -6.52 1.39 4.82
CA LYS A 137 -6.71 1.97 3.47
C LYS A 137 -8.14 2.45 3.24
N ARG A 138 -9.01 2.33 4.25
CA ARG A 138 -10.44 2.66 4.17
C ARG A 138 -10.66 4.07 3.65
N ASP A 139 -9.94 5.02 4.23
CA ASP A 139 -10.13 6.44 3.94
C ASP A 139 -9.46 6.87 2.61
N LEU A 140 -8.67 5.97 2.00
CA LEU A 140 -8.09 6.14 0.67
C LEU A 140 -8.96 5.56 -0.45
N MET A 141 -10.00 4.79 -0.13
CA MET A 141 -10.90 4.20 -1.13
C MET A 141 -11.45 5.21 -2.17
N PRO A 142 -11.80 6.46 -1.79
CA PRO A 142 -12.23 7.48 -2.77
C PRO A 142 -11.16 7.88 -3.79
N CYS A 143 -9.88 7.60 -3.55
CA CYS A 143 -8.82 7.83 -4.54
C CYS A 143 -8.92 6.87 -5.72
N MET A 144 -9.47 5.67 -5.52
CA MET A 144 -9.54 4.61 -6.54
C MET A 144 -10.95 4.42 -7.10
N PHE A 145 -11.97 4.56 -6.27
CA PHE A 145 -13.36 4.30 -6.62
C PHE A 145 -14.18 5.58 -6.58
N LYS A 146 -15.16 5.68 -7.49
CA LYS A 146 -16.13 6.78 -7.46
C LYS A 146 -17.23 6.47 -6.45
N ASP A 147 -18.01 7.48 -6.09
CA ASP A 147 -19.14 7.33 -5.16
C ASP A 147 -20.12 6.24 -5.62
N ALA A 148 -20.42 6.18 -6.92
CA ALA A 148 -21.30 5.15 -7.47
C ALA A 148 -20.75 3.72 -7.31
N ASP A 149 -19.43 3.54 -7.43
CA ASP A 149 -18.79 2.23 -7.24
C ASP A 149 -18.87 1.80 -5.77
N LEU A 150 -18.65 2.75 -4.87
CA LEU A 150 -18.63 2.50 -3.44
C LEU A 150 -20.04 2.30 -2.89
N ASP A 151 -21.03 3.04 -3.38
CA ASP A 151 -22.45 2.83 -3.10
C ASP A 151 -22.89 1.42 -3.52
N ALA A 152 -22.44 0.95 -4.68
CA ALA A 152 -22.75 -0.40 -5.15
C ALA A 152 -22.16 -1.47 -4.22
N GLN A 153 -20.91 -1.30 -3.78
CA GLN A 153 -20.27 -2.20 -2.82
C GLN A 153 -20.98 -2.19 -1.45
N GLU A 154 -21.36 -1.01 -0.95
CA GLU A 154 -22.08 -0.86 0.32
C GLU A 154 -23.48 -1.46 0.28
N ARG A 155 -24.18 -1.42 -0.86
CA ARG A 155 -25.48 -2.08 -1.03
C ARG A 155 -25.35 -3.58 -0.83
N VAL A 156 -24.34 -4.21 -1.44
CA VAL A 156 -24.08 -5.65 -1.23
C VAL A 156 -23.84 -5.92 0.26
N LYS A 157 -23.02 -5.10 0.92
CA LYS A 157 -22.78 -5.23 2.37
C LYS A 157 -24.07 -5.12 3.18
N ALA A 158 -24.96 -4.18 2.86
CA ALA A 158 -26.21 -3.96 3.58
C ALA A 158 -27.20 -5.11 3.44
N GLU A 159 -27.22 -5.82 2.30
CA GLU A 159 -28.08 -7.00 2.10
C GLU A 159 -27.67 -8.17 3.01
N PHE A 160 -26.37 -8.36 3.26
CA PHE A 160 -25.85 -9.47 4.07
C PHE A 160 -25.58 -9.10 5.54
N ASP A 161 -25.51 -7.81 5.86
CA ASP A 161 -25.26 -7.30 7.21
C ASP A 161 -26.07 -6.02 7.49
N PRO A 162 -27.42 -6.12 7.56
CA PRO A 162 -28.30 -4.96 7.72
C PRO A 162 -28.11 -4.24 9.07
N GLN A 163 -27.58 -4.94 10.08
CA GLN A 163 -27.29 -4.38 11.40
C GLN A 163 -25.85 -3.85 11.54
N GLN A 164 -25.03 -3.97 10.49
CA GLN A 164 -23.63 -3.55 10.45
C GLN A 164 -22.76 -4.14 11.59
N VAL A 165 -23.03 -5.38 12.00
CA VAL A 165 -22.31 -6.04 13.11
C VAL A 165 -21.03 -6.75 12.66
N LEU A 166 -20.88 -7.03 11.36
CA LEU A 166 -19.73 -7.77 10.84
C LEU A 166 -18.60 -6.80 10.46
N ASN A 167 -17.61 -6.67 11.33
CA ASN A 167 -16.42 -5.82 11.18
C ASN A 167 -16.77 -4.32 10.92
N PRO A 168 -17.46 -3.65 11.86
CA PRO A 168 -17.80 -2.24 11.72
C PRO A 168 -16.56 -1.36 11.55
N GLY A 169 -16.68 -0.31 10.73
CA GLY A 169 -15.62 0.68 10.51
C GLY A 169 -14.46 0.22 9.61
N LYS A 170 -14.56 -0.95 8.97
CA LYS A 170 -13.57 -1.43 7.99
C LYS A 170 -14.09 -1.30 6.55
N VAL A 171 -13.17 -1.23 5.59
CA VAL A 171 -13.38 -1.21 4.14
C VAL A 171 -14.05 0.07 3.59
N PHE A 172 -15.14 0.53 4.19
CA PHE A 172 -15.88 1.70 3.72
C PHE A 172 -15.64 2.93 4.61
N PRO A 173 -15.36 4.12 4.03
CA PRO A 173 -15.20 5.36 4.79
C PRO A 173 -16.39 5.65 5.70
N THR A 174 -16.13 6.00 6.95
CA THR A 174 -17.16 6.18 8.00
C THR A 174 -18.01 7.46 7.84
N LEU A 175 -17.53 8.47 7.10
CA LEU A 175 -18.20 9.77 6.97
C LEU A 175 -19.04 9.96 5.68
N ARG A 176 -19.19 8.94 4.85
CA ARG A 176 -19.88 9.05 3.55
C ARG A 176 -21.38 9.41 3.61
N ARG A 177 -22.05 9.32 4.76
CA ARG A 177 -23.53 9.37 4.83
C ARG A 177 -24.13 10.58 5.54
N CYS A 178 -23.36 11.56 6.02
CA CYS A 178 -23.93 12.69 6.80
C CYS A 178 -23.76 14.08 6.19
N ALA A 179 -22.97 14.25 5.13
CA ALA A 179 -22.89 15.50 4.37
C ALA A 179 -22.43 15.19 2.94
N GLU A 180 -22.58 16.14 2.02
CA GLU A 180 -22.03 16.09 0.63
C GLU A 180 -22.94 15.61 -0.50
N GLY A 181 -24.25 15.83 -0.35
CA GLY A 181 -25.14 16.11 -1.49
C GLY A 181 -25.16 17.60 -1.91
N GLY A 182 -24.11 18.38 -1.57
CA GLY A 182 -24.00 19.78 -2.00
C GLY A 182 -24.98 20.79 -1.35
N ALA A 183 -25.48 20.52 -0.13
CA ALA A 183 -26.35 21.46 0.58
C ALA A 183 -26.03 21.57 2.08
N MET A 184 -24.81 21.99 2.42
CA MET A 184 -24.50 22.58 3.73
C MET A 184 -24.09 24.04 3.49
N HIS A 185 -25.10 24.93 3.48
CA HIS A 185 -24.91 26.37 3.48
C HIS A 185 -24.80 26.83 4.94
N VAL A 186 -23.58 27.17 5.38
CA VAL A 186 -23.36 27.80 6.69
C VAL A 186 -23.65 29.29 6.54
N HIS A 187 -24.85 29.74 6.90
CA HIS A 187 -25.14 31.16 7.05
C HIS A 187 -24.73 31.62 8.45
N ARG A 188 -23.80 32.57 8.53
CA ARG A 188 -23.53 33.40 9.71
C ARG A 188 -23.17 32.67 11.02
N GLY A 189 -22.29 31.67 10.93
CA GLY A 189 -21.57 31.18 12.11
C GLY A 189 -22.39 30.39 13.14
N GLU A 190 -23.61 29.98 12.82
CA GLU A 190 -24.35 29.00 13.61
C GLU A 190 -24.12 27.61 13.01
N GLU A 191 -23.35 26.77 13.71
CA GLU A 191 -23.28 25.35 13.36
C GLU A 191 -24.60 24.66 13.72
N LYS A 192 -25.06 23.76 12.84
CA LYS A 192 -26.23 22.92 13.12
C LYS A 192 -25.77 21.78 14.03
N PHE A 193 -26.36 21.67 15.22
CA PHE A 193 -26.04 20.71 16.29
C PHE A 193 -24.70 20.97 17.00
N PRO A 194 -24.53 22.14 17.65
CA PRO A 194 -23.32 22.47 18.41
C PRO A 194 -23.07 21.53 19.60
N GLU A 195 -24.07 20.75 20.01
CA GLU A 195 -24.01 19.79 21.11
C GLU A 195 -23.34 18.45 20.76
N LEU A 196 -22.99 18.21 19.49
CA LEU A 196 -22.31 16.97 19.10
C LEU A 196 -20.80 17.12 19.28
N GLU A 197 -20.24 16.29 20.15
CA GLU A 197 -18.79 16.23 20.41
C GLU A 197 -18.06 15.70 19.17
N ARG A 198 -17.05 16.44 18.70
CA ARG A 198 -16.21 16.07 17.54
C ARG A 198 -14.82 15.68 18.06
N PHE A 199 -14.40 14.45 17.78
CA PHE A 199 -13.04 13.95 18.00
C PHE A 199 -12.23 14.04 16.71
#